data_AF-A0A314KY43-F1
#
_entry.id   AF-A0A314KY43-F1
#
_cell.length_a   1.000
_cell.length_b   1.000
_cell.length_c   1.000
_cell.angle_alpha   90.00
_cell.angle_beta   90.00
_cell.angle_gamma   90.00
#
_symmetry.space_group_name_H-M   'P 1'
#
loop_
_entity.id
_entity.type
_entity.pdbx_description
1 polymer ?
#
loop_
_entity_poly.entity_id
_entity_poly.type
_entity_poly.pdbx_seq_one_letter_code
_entity_poly.pdbx_strand_id
1 'polypeptide(L)'
;MNISNGFFQHLFSRSQSLESLILDCVYKGLERFKICGSQSVRILKITDCNGIAGEIDASNLVSLEYSAYQIPMLKIENESSQLKHSHISLDSYPGDNLNSSWFCELNKFLLNSISWSQVSLQFYECNEINMKDLQLHQRVATPQVDVLNVNFLWPLIDLCPTFVDALLWSCHPKRFNLRLSTLEEPTIEMICFMDHLLNMKN
;
A
#
# COMPACT_ATOMS: atom_id res chain seq x y z
N MET A 1 1.47 -24.34 -3.58
CA MET A 1 2.89 -24.62 -3.28
C MET A 1 3.20 -24.03 -1.91
N ASN A 2 3.94 -24.72 -1.02
CA ASN A 2 4.33 -24.17 0.28
C ASN A 2 5.80 -23.75 0.18
N ILE A 3 6.08 -22.44 0.21
CA ILE A 3 7.44 -21.91 0.07
C ILE A 3 7.99 -21.67 1.48
N SER A 4 9.10 -22.30 1.85
CA SER A 4 9.72 -22.05 3.16
C SER A 4 10.67 -20.85 3.09
N ASN A 5 10.91 -20.18 4.23
CA ASN A 5 11.92 -19.12 4.30
C ASN A 5 13.33 -19.58 3.87
N GLY A 6 13.66 -20.85 4.11
CA GLY A 6 14.92 -21.43 3.68
C GLY A 6 15.07 -21.49 2.15
N PHE A 7 13.97 -21.55 1.40
CA PHE A 7 14.00 -21.49 -0.05
C PHE A 7 14.53 -20.15 -0.56
N PHE A 8 14.02 -19.03 -0.03
CA PHE A 8 14.45 -17.69 -0.43
C PHE A 8 15.91 -17.44 -0.07
N GLN A 9 16.32 -17.80 1.15
CA GLN A 9 17.72 -17.68 1.56
C GLN A 9 18.66 -18.48 0.65
N HIS A 10 18.27 -19.69 0.26
CA HIS A 10 19.03 -20.52 -0.67
C HIS A 10 19.06 -19.92 -2.08
N LEU A 11 17.92 -19.44 -2.57
CA LEU A 11 17.80 -18.80 -3.88
C LEU A 11 18.72 -17.58 -3.98
N PHE A 12 18.66 -16.66 -3.01
CA PHE A 12 19.46 -15.43 -3.04
C PHE A 12 20.94 -15.67 -2.76
N SER A 13 21.29 -16.65 -1.92
CA SER A 13 22.70 -16.99 -1.67
C SER A 13 23.39 -17.64 -2.87
N ARG A 14 22.63 -18.33 -3.74
CA ARG A 14 23.20 -19.03 -4.90
C ARG A 14 23.05 -18.29 -6.22
N SER A 15 22.11 -17.36 -6.31
CA SER A 15 21.74 -16.72 -7.57
C SER A 15 22.23 -15.27 -7.62
N GLN A 16 23.51 -15.11 -7.91
CA GLN A 16 24.13 -13.78 -8.07
C GLN A 16 23.64 -13.04 -9.33
N SER A 17 22.93 -13.73 -10.25
CA SER A 17 22.38 -13.17 -11.48
C SER A 17 20.86 -13.03 -11.49
N LEU A 18 20.18 -13.31 -10.37
CA LEU A 18 18.72 -13.21 -10.30
C LEU A 18 18.27 -11.75 -10.30
N GLU A 19 17.92 -11.22 -11.48
CA GLU A 19 17.47 -9.83 -11.61
C GLU A 19 15.98 -9.62 -11.39
N SER A 20 15.17 -10.67 -11.60
CA SER A 20 13.71 -10.59 -11.51
C SER A 20 13.14 -11.73 -10.69
N LEU A 21 12.27 -11.40 -9.74
CA LEU A 21 11.53 -12.36 -8.94
C LEU A 21 10.03 -12.03 -9.01
N ILE A 22 9.24 -13.05 -9.40
CA ILE A 22 7.78 -12.97 -9.45
C ILE A 22 7.23 -14.04 -8.53
N LEU A 23 6.42 -13.61 -7.56
CA LEU A 23 5.66 -14.44 -6.66
C LEU A 23 4.18 -14.17 -6.92
N ASP A 24 3.48 -15.17 -7.44
CA ASP A 24 2.07 -15.04 -7.80
C ASP A 24 1.26 -16.18 -7.18
N CYS A 25 0.11 -15.86 -6.60
CA CYS A 25 -0.83 -16.83 -6.03
C CYS A 25 -0.20 -17.75 -4.97
N VAL A 26 0.66 -17.22 -4.10
CA VAL A 26 1.32 -18.01 -3.05
C VAL A 26 0.53 -17.93 -1.74
N TYR A 27 -0.31 -18.94 -1.52
CA TYR A 27 -1.25 -18.98 -0.38
C TYR A 27 -0.68 -19.51 0.94
N LYS A 28 0.53 -20.11 0.95
CA LYS A 28 1.14 -20.73 2.15
C LYS A 28 2.66 -20.58 2.15
N GLY A 29 3.21 -20.35 3.36
CA GLY A 29 4.66 -20.32 3.60
C GLY A 29 5.31 -18.93 3.48
N LEU A 30 4.55 -17.93 3.03
CA LEU A 30 4.99 -16.53 2.96
C LEU A 30 4.68 -15.70 4.21
N GLU A 31 4.15 -16.33 5.26
CA GLU A 31 3.71 -15.66 6.49
C GLU A 31 4.78 -14.75 7.10
N ARG A 32 6.06 -15.01 6.82
CA ARG A 32 7.22 -14.17 7.18
C ARG A 32 8.36 -14.29 6.18
N PHE A 33 8.14 -14.02 4.90
CA PHE A 33 9.25 -14.05 3.95
C PHE A 33 10.24 -12.92 4.20
N LYS A 34 11.50 -13.20 3.88
CA LYS A 34 12.59 -12.23 3.93
C LYS A 34 13.28 -12.23 2.58
N ILE A 35 13.03 -11.20 1.79
CA ILE A 35 13.86 -10.90 0.63
C ILE A 35 14.96 -10.00 1.16
N CYS A 36 15.95 -10.59 1.84
CA CYS A 36 17.06 -9.84 2.44
C CYS A 36 18.35 -10.10 1.67
N GLY A 37 19.12 -9.04 1.42
CA GLY A 37 20.50 -9.14 0.97
C GLY A 37 20.70 -9.56 -0.49
N SER A 38 19.65 -9.58 -1.31
CA SER A 38 19.82 -9.74 -2.76
C SER A 38 20.38 -8.45 -3.35
N GLN A 39 21.61 -8.52 -3.85
CA GLN A 39 22.25 -7.43 -4.58
C GLN A 39 21.92 -7.45 -6.09
N SER A 40 21.28 -8.51 -6.58
CA SER A 40 20.99 -8.69 -8.01
C SER A 40 19.55 -8.37 -8.38
N VAL A 41 18.59 -8.55 -7.47
CA VAL A 41 17.17 -8.34 -7.77
C VAL A 41 16.88 -6.86 -8.00
N ARG A 42 16.34 -6.56 -9.18
CA ARG A 42 15.94 -5.23 -9.62
C ARG A 42 14.43 -5.12 -9.85
N ILE A 43 13.77 -6.23 -10.15
CA ILE A 43 12.33 -6.30 -10.39
C ILE A 43 11.71 -7.30 -9.43
N LEU A 44 10.78 -6.84 -8.59
CA LEU A 44 10.03 -7.67 -7.68
C LEU A 44 8.53 -7.51 -7.94
N LYS A 45 7.85 -8.63 -8.19
CA LYS A 45 6.40 -8.70 -8.27
C LYS A 45 5.87 -9.69 -7.26
N ILE A 46 4.93 -9.27 -6.42
CA ILE A 46 4.25 -10.11 -5.43
C ILE A 46 2.75 -9.87 -5.57
N THR A 47 1.99 -10.85 -6.03
CA THR A 47 0.55 -10.73 -6.29
C THR A 47 -0.22 -11.90 -5.70
N ASP A 48 -1.46 -11.62 -5.23
CA ASP A 48 -2.43 -12.62 -4.77
C ASP A 48 -1.88 -13.59 -3.72
N CYS A 49 -1.05 -13.08 -2.82
CA CYS A 49 -0.40 -13.86 -1.78
C CYS A 49 -1.08 -13.60 -0.42
N ASN A 50 -1.68 -14.65 0.16
CA ASN A 50 -2.34 -14.55 1.46
C ASN A 50 -1.31 -14.52 2.61
N GLY A 51 -1.45 -13.56 3.52
CA GLY A 51 -0.73 -13.55 4.81
C GLY A 51 0.65 -12.90 4.82
N ILE A 52 0.91 -11.90 3.98
CA ILE A 52 2.24 -11.27 3.91
C ILE A 52 2.41 -10.18 4.97
N ALA A 53 3.12 -10.50 6.05
CA ALA A 53 3.93 -9.55 6.80
C ALA A 53 5.41 -9.86 6.52
N GLY A 54 5.86 -9.54 5.30
CA GLY A 54 7.20 -9.82 4.81
C GLY A 54 8.14 -8.63 4.95
N GLU A 55 9.43 -8.91 5.04
CA GLU A 55 10.51 -7.92 4.96
C GLU A 55 11.09 -7.95 3.54
N ILE A 56 11.03 -6.80 2.87
CA ILE A 56 11.67 -6.55 1.57
C ILE A 56 12.87 -5.66 1.82
N ASP A 57 14.05 -6.25 1.78
CA ASP A 57 15.36 -5.61 1.92
C ASP A 57 16.18 -5.90 0.66
N ALA A 58 15.94 -5.05 -0.35
CA ALA A 58 16.54 -5.12 -1.67
C ALA A 58 17.05 -3.74 -2.08
N SER A 59 18.36 -3.53 -1.92
CA SER A 59 19.05 -2.24 -2.17
C SER A 59 18.99 -1.78 -3.63
N ASN A 60 18.94 -2.72 -4.58
CA ASN A 60 19.00 -2.43 -6.02
C ASN A 60 17.63 -2.47 -6.72
N LEU A 61 16.54 -2.39 -5.95
CA LEU A 61 15.19 -2.50 -6.49
C LEU A 61 14.81 -1.28 -7.34
N VAL A 62 14.48 -1.54 -8.60
CA VAL A 62 14.06 -0.53 -9.58
C VAL A 62 12.55 -0.56 -9.82
N SER A 63 11.96 -1.75 -9.69
CA SER A 63 10.53 -1.97 -9.91
C SER A 63 9.93 -2.82 -8.80
N LEU A 64 8.84 -2.35 -8.20
CA LEU A 64 8.06 -3.08 -7.20
C LEU A 64 6.59 -3.09 -7.62
N GLU A 65 6.03 -4.29 -7.78
CA GLU A 65 4.59 -4.50 -7.86
C GLU A 65 4.17 -5.38 -6.67
N TYR A 66 3.29 -4.88 -5.83
CA TYR A 66 2.83 -5.58 -4.63
C TYR A 66 1.31 -5.54 -4.52
N SER A 67 0.65 -6.69 -4.39
CA SER A 67 -0.78 -6.80 -4.14
C SER A 67 -1.03 -7.78 -3.00
N ALA A 68 -1.52 -7.28 -1.86
CA ALA A 68 -1.87 -8.09 -0.69
C ALA A 68 -2.73 -7.32 0.33
N TYR A 69 -3.15 -7.98 1.41
CA TYR A 69 -3.98 -7.36 2.47
C TYR A 69 -3.18 -6.57 3.53
N GLN A 70 -1.88 -6.82 3.62
CA GLN A 70 -1.02 -6.27 4.67
C GLN A 70 0.09 -5.43 4.06
N ILE A 71 0.41 -4.32 4.74
CA ILE A 71 1.52 -3.43 4.38
C ILE A 71 2.83 -4.17 4.72
N PRO A 72 3.70 -4.45 3.73
CA PRO A 72 4.97 -5.12 3.99
C PRO A 72 5.97 -4.14 4.62
N MET A 73 6.98 -4.65 5.33
CA MET A 73 8.09 -3.81 5.77
C MET A 73 9.08 -3.66 4.62
N LEU A 74 9.25 -2.44 4.13
CA LEU A 74 10.21 -2.11 3.07
C LEU A 74 11.43 -1.45 3.69
N LYS A 75 12.61 -1.99 3.39
CA LYS A 75 13.91 -1.42 3.76
C LYS A 75 14.68 -1.16 2.48
N ILE A 76 14.75 0.12 2.11
CA ILE A 76 15.56 0.59 1.00
C ILE A 76 16.60 1.50 1.63
N GLU A 77 17.87 1.11 1.59
CA GLU A 77 18.94 1.96 2.10
C GLU A 77 19.11 3.20 1.20
N ASN A 78 19.40 4.32 1.88
CA ASN A 78 19.17 5.69 1.43
C ASN A 78 20.04 6.19 0.26
N GLU A 79 19.52 7.26 -0.34
CA GLU A 79 20.07 8.21 -1.33
C GLU A 79 19.82 7.96 -2.82
N SER A 80 19.49 6.75 -3.27
CA SER A 80 19.30 6.49 -4.72
C SER A 80 17.90 6.12 -5.19
N SER A 81 16.90 6.02 -4.29
CA SER A 81 15.58 5.36 -4.49
C SER A 81 15.24 5.12 -5.97
N GLN A 82 15.72 3.99 -6.50
CA GLN A 82 15.59 3.69 -7.93
C GLN A 82 14.22 3.15 -8.30
N LEU A 83 13.25 3.16 -7.38
CA LEU A 83 11.87 2.76 -7.61
C LEU A 83 11.17 3.71 -8.59
N LYS A 84 11.59 3.62 -9.85
CA LYS A 84 11.03 4.33 -11.00
C LYS A 84 9.64 3.83 -11.31
N HIS A 85 9.39 2.56 -10.99
CA HIS A 85 8.12 1.90 -11.21
C HIS A 85 7.67 1.25 -9.90
N SER A 86 6.72 1.87 -9.24
CA SER A 86 6.19 1.33 -7.99
C SER A 86 4.67 1.31 -8.04
N HIS A 87 4.13 0.12 -7.86
CA HIS A 87 2.70 -0.14 -7.77
C HIS A 87 2.43 -0.96 -6.52
N ILE A 88 1.60 -0.41 -5.65
CA ILE A 88 1.07 -1.13 -4.50
C ILE A 88 -0.45 -1.17 -4.58
N SER A 89 -1.02 -2.36 -4.42
CA SER A 89 -2.45 -2.60 -4.23
C SER A 89 -2.65 -3.19 -2.83
N LEU A 90 -3.44 -2.51 -2.00
CA LEU A 90 -3.83 -3.02 -0.69
C LEU A 90 -5.32 -3.19 -0.64
N ASP A 91 -5.76 -4.38 -0.27
CA ASP A 91 -7.17 -4.71 -0.12
C ASP A 91 -7.47 -4.86 1.38
N SER A 92 -8.51 -4.18 1.87
CA SER A 92 -9.05 -4.46 3.20
C SER A 92 -10.18 -5.50 3.10
N TYR A 93 -10.60 -6.07 4.22
CA TYR A 93 -11.80 -6.87 4.36
C TYR A 93 -12.77 -6.27 5.38
N PRO A 94 -14.06 -6.67 5.34
CA PRO A 94 -15.00 -6.34 6.41
C PRO A 94 -14.46 -6.74 7.78
N GLY A 95 -14.49 -5.82 8.75
CA GLY A 95 -13.95 -6.03 10.09
C GLY A 95 -12.43 -5.77 10.24
N ASP A 96 -11.73 -5.37 9.19
CA ASP A 96 -10.35 -4.89 9.33
C ASP A 96 -10.31 -3.59 10.15
N ASN A 97 -9.32 -3.50 11.06
CA ASN A 97 -9.18 -2.37 11.95
C ASN A 97 -8.45 -1.20 11.27
N LEU A 98 -9.14 -0.54 10.34
CA LEU A 98 -8.65 0.64 9.63
C LEU A 98 -8.77 1.89 10.51
N ASN A 99 -7.83 2.04 11.46
CA ASN A 99 -7.76 3.15 12.39
C ASN A 99 -6.52 4.02 12.15
N SER A 100 -6.32 5.08 12.95
CA SER A 100 -5.17 6.00 12.83
C SER A 100 -3.81 5.28 12.82
N SER A 101 -3.65 4.15 13.51
CA SER A 101 -2.42 3.36 13.50
C SER A 101 -2.15 2.73 12.12
N TRP A 102 -3.19 2.22 11.44
CA TRP A 102 -3.04 1.67 10.10
C TRP A 102 -2.58 2.73 9.11
N PHE A 103 -3.17 3.94 9.19
CA PHE A 103 -2.78 5.09 8.38
C PHE A 103 -1.34 5.57 8.65
N CYS A 104 -0.89 5.49 9.91
CA CYS A 104 0.49 5.76 10.29
C CYS A 104 1.46 4.73 9.69
N GLU A 105 1.12 3.44 9.72
CA GLU A 105 1.96 2.40 9.10
C GLU A 105 2.02 2.54 7.58
N LEU A 106 0.91 2.89 6.94
CA LEU A 106 0.89 3.22 5.51
C LEU A 106 1.82 4.39 5.21
N ASN A 107 1.75 5.47 6.00
CA ASN A 107 2.62 6.63 5.82
C ASN A 107 4.10 6.27 5.99
N LYS A 108 4.47 5.54 7.05
CA LYS A 108 5.84 5.05 7.27
C LYS A 108 6.34 4.18 6.12
N PHE A 109 5.48 3.30 5.60
CA PHE A 109 5.82 2.47 4.46
C PHE A 109 6.13 3.32 3.23
N LEU A 110 5.27 4.28 2.91
CA LEU A 110 5.42 5.15 1.75
C LEU A 110 6.68 6.04 1.85
N LEU A 111 7.11 6.40 3.06
CA LEU A 111 8.34 7.15 3.30
C LEU A 111 9.64 6.39 2.95
N ASN A 112 9.60 5.08 2.69
CA ASN A 112 10.77 4.31 2.24
C ASN A 112 11.17 4.58 0.79
N SER A 113 10.41 5.37 0.04
CA SER A 113 10.76 5.81 -1.31
C SER A 113 10.57 7.32 -1.43
N ILE A 114 11.43 7.97 -2.24
CA ILE A 114 11.30 9.40 -2.54
C ILE A 114 9.99 9.66 -3.29
N SER A 115 9.57 8.72 -4.15
CA SER A 115 8.31 8.79 -4.90
C SER A 115 7.68 7.43 -5.13
N TRP A 116 6.36 7.38 -5.12
CA TRP A 116 5.55 6.24 -5.52
C TRP A 116 4.77 6.55 -6.80
N SER A 117 4.90 5.71 -7.84
CA SER A 117 4.19 5.95 -9.10
C SER A 117 2.69 5.74 -8.94
N GLN A 118 2.28 4.67 -8.28
CA GLN A 118 0.88 4.35 -8.08
C GLN A 118 0.63 3.61 -6.77
N VAL A 119 -0.33 4.10 -6.01
CA VAL A 119 -0.90 3.43 -4.84
C VAL A 119 -2.37 3.17 -5.14
N SER A 120 -2.82 1.94 -4.98
CA SER A 120 -4.21 1.53 -5.18
C SER A 120 -4.70 0.89 -3.89
N LEU A 121 -5.81 1.39 -3.36
CA LEU A 121 -6.37 0.94 -2.09
C LEU A 121 -7.82 0.52 -2.34
N GLN A 122 -8.18 -0.68 -1.90
CA GLN A 122 -9.53 -1.21 -2.00
C GLN A 122 -10.09 -1.40 -0.60
N PHE A 123 -11.24 -0.81 -0.35
CA PHE A 123 -11.88 -0.82 0.96
C PHE A 123 -13.29 -1.34 0.86
N TYR A 124 -13.69 -2.15 1.83
CA TYR A 124 -15.09 -2.60 1.97
C TYR A 124 -15.86 -1.75 2.98
N GLU A 125 -15.16 -1.04 3.85
CA GLU A 125 -15.73 -0.26 4.95
C GLU A 125 -14.90 1.02 5.17
N CYS A 126 -15.55 2.07 5.67
CA CYS A 126 -14.92 3.29 6.16
C CYS A 126 -15.16 3.41 7.65
N ASN A 127 -14.10 3.64 8.42
CA ASN A 127 -14.22 3.99 9.83
C ASN A 127 -14.08 5.51 10.01
N GLU A 128 -14.73 6.08 11.01
CA GLU A 128 -14.41 7.42 11.46
C GLU A 128 -12.96 7.45 11.99
N ILE A 129 -12.17 8.43 11.54
CA ILE A 129 -10.75 8.52 11.90
C ILE A 129 -10.53 9.72 12.79
N ASN A 130 -9.92 9.49 13.96
CA ASN A 130 -9.47 10.57 14.80
C ASN A 130 -8.22 11.23 14.18
N MET A 131 -8.44 12.32 13.45
CA MET A 131 -7.38 13.08 12.77
C MET A 131 -6.34 13.66 13.74
N LYS A 132 -6.67 13.88 15.01
CA LYS A 132 -5.70 14.38 16.00
C LYS A 132 -4.63 13.32 16.28
N ASP A 133 -5.03 12.06 16.40
CA ASP A 133 -4.11 10.95 16.63
C ASP A 133 -3.17 10.76 15.44
N LEU A 134 -3.68 10.93 14.22
CA LEU A 134 -2.88 10.87 13.00
C LEU A 134 -1.81 11.98 12.95
N GLN A 135 -2.20 13.21 13.29
CA GLN A 135 -1.31 14.38 13.29
C GLN A 135 -0.19 14.30 14.35
N LEU A 136 -0.45 13.68 15.51
CA LEU A 136 0.55 13.52 16.58
C LEU A 136 1.77 12.71 16.13
N HIS A 137 1.62 11.85 15.13
CA HIS A 137 2.70 11.00 14.63
C HIS A 137 3.58 11.67 13.56
N GLN A 138 3.31 12.92 13.16
CA GLN A 138 4.02 13.59 12.07
C GLN A 138 5.10 14.56 12.57
N ARG A 139 6.38 14.28 12.31
CA ARG A 139 7.47 15.25 12.48
C ARG A 139 8.55 15.27 11.39
N VAL A 140 8.58 14.35 10.41
CA VAL A 140 9.87 14.08 9.73
C VAL A 140 9.87 14.04 8.19
N ALA A 141 8.78 13.72 7.48
CA ALA A 141 8.70 13.86 6.00
C ALA A 141 7.28 13.58 5.50
N THR A 142 6.94 14.05 4.31
CA THR A 142 5.71 13.68 3.60
C THR A 142 6.04 12.80 2.41
N PRO A 143 5.43 11.61 2.27
CA PRO A 143 5.63 10.79 1.07
C PRO A 143 5.14 11.52 -0.17
N GLN A 144 5.67 11.19 -1.34
CA GLN A 144 5.18 11.71 -2.62
C GLN A 144 4.56 10.56 -3.43
N VAL A 145 3.23 10.57 -3.56
CA VAL A 145 2.51 9.61 -4.40
C VAL A 145 2.05 10.32 -5.68
N ASP A 146 2.38 9.79 -6.86
CA ASP A 146 1.95 10.39 -8.13
C ASP A 146 0.46 10.15 -8.37
N VAL A 147 0.01 8.91 -8.24
CA VAL A 147 -1.39 8.53 -8.42
C VAL A 147 -1.87 7.68 -7.24
N LEU A 148 -2.91 8.15 -6.55
CA LEU A 148 -3.65 7.38 -5.57
C LEU A 148 -5.01 7.00 -6.17
N ASN A 149 -5.25 5.69 -6.32
CA ASN A 149 -6.54 5.14 -6.66
C ASN A 149 -7.19 4.57 -5.40
N VAL A 150 -8.43 4.97 -5.12
CA VAL A 150 -9.20 4.42 -4.00
C VAL A 150 -10.48 3.84 -4.55
N ASN A 151 -10.71 2.55 -4.29
CA ASN A 151 -11.89 1.84 -4.71
C ASN A 151 -12.66 1.42 -3.46
N PHE A 152 -13.90 1.87 -3.34
CA PHE A 152 -14.82 1.37 -2.32
C PHE A 152 -15.69 0.27 -2.92
N LEU A 153 -15.53 -0.94 -2.39
CA LEU A 153 -16.19 -2.17 -2.78
C LEU A 153 -17.42 -2.41 -1.90
N TRP A 154 -18.58 -2.72 -2.51
CA TRP A 154 -19.89 -2.94 -1.85
C TRP A 154 -20.61 -1.66 -1.38
N PRO A 155 -21.94 -1.70 -1.17
CA PRO A 155 -22.68 -0.50 -0.79
C PRO A 155 -22.16 0.01 0.55
N LEU A 156 -21.34 1.07 0.49
CA LEU A 156 -20.95 1.82 1.67
C LEU A 156 -22.20 2.51 2.17
N ILE A 157 -22.69 2.05 3.31
CA ILE A 157 -23.81 2.66 4.01
C ILE A 157 -23.37 4.02 4.58
N ASP A 158 -22.11 4.13 5.03
CA ASP A 158 -21.57 5.34 5.65
C ASP A 158 -20.17 5.68 5.11
N LEU A 159 -20.08 6.67 4.21
CA LEU A 159 -18.80 7.27 3.82
C LEU A 159 -18.37 8.30 4.87
N CYS A 160 -17.25 8.04 5.55
CA CYS A 160 -16.70 8.96 6.54
C CYS A 160 -15.75 9.98 5.88
N PRO A 161 -16.04 11.29 5.89
CA PRO A 161 -15.13 12.30 5.33
C PRO A 161 -13.72 12.22 5.93
N THR A 162 -13.64 12.01 7.25
CA THR A 162 -12.37 11.86 7.99
C THR A 162 -11.50 10.71 7.48
N PHE A 163 -12.11 9.65 6.91
CA PHE A 163 -11.37 8.53 6.36
C PHE A 163 -10.61 8.94 5.10
N VAL A 164 -11.24 9.73 4.24
CA VAL A 164 -10.60 10.23 3.03
C VAL A 164 -9.64 11.36 3.31
N ASP A 165 -9.92 12.19 4.30
CA ASP A 165 -8.92 13.12 4.85
C ASP A 165 -7.68 12.37 5.33
N ALA A 166 -7.84 11.26 6.05
CA ALA A 166 -6.72 10.43 6.49
C ALA A 166 -5.95 9.81 5.31
N LEU A 167 -6.62 9.37 4.25
CA LEU A 167 -5.97 8.87 3.03
C LEU A 167 -5.13 9.95 2.33
N LEU A 168 -5.72 11.12 2.10
CA LEU A 168 -5.06 12.24 1.46
C LEU A 168 -3.90 12.76 2.31
N TRP A 169 -4.08 12.79 3.63
CA TRP A 169 -3.05 13.13 4.58
C TRP A 169 -1.93 12.08 4.58
N SER A 170 -2.21 10.78 4.57
CA SER A 170 -1.16 9.77 4.65
C SER A 170 -0.36 9.61 3.36
N CYS A 171 -1.00 9.79 2.20
CA CYS A 171 -0.41 9.51 0.90
C CYS A 171 0.09 10.74 0.15
N HIS A 172 -0.43 11.94 0.43
CA HIS A 172 -0.12 13.19 -0.29
C HIS A 172 -0.08 13.04 -1.83
N PRO A 173 -1.16 12.57 -2.47
CA PRO A 173 -1.14 12.27 -3.89
C PRO A 173 -1.13 13.51 -4.77
N LYS A 174 -0.41 13.49 -5.90
CA LYS A 174 -0.55 14.51 -6.97
C LYS A 174 -1.87 14.36 -7.71
N ARG A 175 -2.32 13.13 -7.91
CA ARG A 175 -3.60 12.79 -8.52
C ARG A 175 -4.35 11.79 -7.65
N PHE A 176 -5.58 12.17 -7.30
CA PHE A 176 -6.50 11.31 -6.56
C PHE A 176 -7.63 10.85 -7.49
N ASN A 177 -7.76 9.53 -7.67
CA ASN A 177 -8.85 8.89 -8.37
C ASN A 177 -9.69 8.12 -7.35
N LEU A 178 -10.98 8.40 -7.32
CA LEU A 178 -11.93 7.70 -6.46
C LEU A 178 -12.91 6.93 -7.33
N ARG A 179 -13.14 5.67 -6.98
CA ARG A 179 -14.17 4.83 -7.56
C ARG A 179 -15.07 4.30 -6.44
N LEU A 180 -16.36 4.51 -6.59
CA LEU A 180 -17.39 3.93 -5.74
C LEU A 180 -18.05 2.83 -6.56
N SER A 181 -18.06 1.60 -6.06
CA SER A 181 -18.86 0.54 -6.67
C SER A 181 -20.28 0.62 -6.13
N THR A 182 -21.12 1.44 -6.75
CA THR A 182 -22.55 1.46 -6.45
C THR A 182 -23.27 0.43 -7.32
N LEU A 183 -24.19 -0.32 -6.72
CA LEU A 183 -25.19 -1.11 -7.44
C LEU A 183 -26.49 -0.32 -7.67
N GLU A 184 -26.63 0.86 -7.06
CA GLU A 184 -27.83 1.71 -7.06
C GLU A 184 -27.47 3.20 -7.26
N GLU A 185 -28.49 4.07 -7.37
CA GLU A 185 -28.35 5.53 -7.45
C GLU A 185 -27.52 6.08 -6.27
N PRO A 186 -26.71 7.14 -6.47
CA PRO A 186 -25.86 7.69 -5.41
C PRO A 186 -26.69 8.17 -4.22
N THR A 187 -26.32 7.77 -3.00
CA THR A 187 -26.98 8.21 -1.77
C THR A 187 -26.67 9.69 -1.47
N ILE A 188 -27.46 10.32 -0.60
CA ILE A 188 -27.20 11.70 -0.15
C ILE A 188 -25.83 11.81 0.53
N GLU A 189 -25.40 10.80 1.30
CA GLU A 189 -24.04 10.80 1.88
C GLU A 189 -22.96 10.79 0.79
N MET A 190 -23.15 10.02 -0.29
CA MET A 190 -22.22 10.02 -1.42
C MET A 190 -22.14 11.38 -2.11
N ILE A 191 -23.26 12.07 -2.26
CA ILE A 191 -23.31 13.42 -2.86
C ILE A 191 -22.59 14.42 -1.94
N CYS A 192 -22.95 14.46 -0.65
CA CYS A 192 -22.28 15.33 0.33
C CYS A 192 -20.77 15.07 0.40
N PHE A 193 -20.37 13.80 0.29
CA PHE A 193 -18.98 13.39 0.26
C PHE A 193 -18.26 13.86 -1.02
N MET A 194 -18.89 13.74 -2.20
CA MET A 194 -18.33 14.29 -3.44
C MET A 194 -18.24 15.82 -3.38
N ASP A 195 -19.23 16.50 -2.82
CA ASP A 195 -19.22 17.95 -2.62
C ASP A 195 -18.08 18.37 -1.68
N HIS A 196 -17.86 17.62 -0.59
CA HIS A 196 -16.73 17.84 0.31
C HIS A 196 -15.38 17.74 -0.43
N LEU A 197 -15.18 16.69 -1.23
CA LEU A 197 -13.97 16.53 -2.04
C LEU A 197 -13.79 17.61 -3.12
N LEU A 198 -14.89 18.08 -3.73
CA LEU A 198 -14.84 19.17 -4.70
C LEU A 198 -14.46 20.49 -4.04
N ASN A 199 -14.97 20.75 -2.83
CA ASN A 199 -14.67 21.95 -2.07
C ASN A 199 -13.24 21.99 -1.51
N MET A 200 -12.60 20.84 -1.32
CA MET A 200 -11.18 20.77 -0.93
C MET A 200 -10.19 21.15 -2.05
N LYS A 201 -10.65 21.27 -3.30
CA LYS A 201 -9.80 21.64 -4.46
C LYS A 201 -9.68 23.15 -4.70
N ASN A 202 -10.35 23.99 -3.89
CA ASN A 202 -10.30 25.45 -3.94
C ASN A 202 -9.57 26.03 -2.73
#